data_AF-A0A5E4IMS7-F1
#
_entry.id   AF-A0A5E4IMS7-F1
#
_cell.length_a   1.000
_cell.length_b   1.000
_cell.length_c   1.000
_cell.angle_alpha   90.00
_cell.angle_beta   90.00
_cell.angle_gamma   90.00
#
_symmetry.space_group_name_H-M   'P 1'
#
loop_
_entity.id
_entity.type
_entity.pdbx_description
1 polymer ?
#
loop_
_entity_poly.entity_id
_entity_poly.type
_entity_poly.pdbx_seq_one_letter_code
_entity_poly.pdbx_strand_id
1 'polypeptide(L)'
;MPLLRKKINFPKIAKFLSDSDIAIEVLDARDIQGTRVLNFDRRMREKMFLAINKSDLISEKFKSILILPDKQRCFFISSKTKQGIPAFKNAVLASAREKLARKPAGGEIRIVVFGFPNVGKSSFINAFTGKQAAKTGFLPGITRSSNWIKIANQNIFLCDTPGVVNFEEKKGAIALKGAISAENVPDPESLALTLIQNFINSNNDEIFHFYRVPISTDANKVLESIARRRGFLQKGGEASTFEAAKVILREFQKGKFIL
;
A
#
# COMPACT_ATOMS: atom_id res chain seq x y z
N MET A 1 -4.18 -7.65 -29.47
CA MET A 1 -4.37 -7.42 -28.01
C MET A 1 -5.43 -8.38 -27.49
N PRO A 2 -5.05 -9.32 -26.62
CA PRO A 2 -5.92 -9.65 -25.50
C PRO A 2 -5.05 -9.70 -24.25
N LEU A 3 -4.93 -8.56 -23.57
CA LEU A 3 -4.01 -8.41 -22.44
C LEU A 3 -4.46 -9.18 -21.17
N LEU A 4 -5.74 -9.54 -21.00
CA LEU A 4 -6.25 -9.93 -19.67
C LEU A 4 -7.48 -10.85 -19.69
N ARG A 5 -7.50 -11.85 -18.79
CA ARG A 5 -8.70 -12.56 -18.30
C ARG A 5 -8.96 -12.05 -16.87
N LYS A 6 -10.18 -11.54 -16.61
CA LYS A 6 -10.78 -11.05 -15.32
C LYS A 6 -10.84 -9.52 -15.09
N LYS A 7 -12.00 -9.09 -14.53
CA LYS A 7 -12.49 -7.70 -14.41
C LYS A 7 -11.90 -6.97 -13.20
N ILE A 8 -10.62 -6.65 -13.24
CA ILE A 8 -10.03 -5.61 -12.36
C ILE A 8 -10.39 -4.23 -12.98
N ASN A 9 -10.50 -3.17 -12.16
CA ASN A 9 -10.62 -1.78 -12.66
C ASN A 9 -9.29 -1.28 -13.27
N PHE A 10 -8.79 -2.04 -14.24
CA PHE A 10 -7.65 -1.76 -15.09
C PHE A 10 -7.81 -0.55 -16.03
N PRO A 11 -9.02 -0.12 -16.48
CA PRO A 11 -9.12 0.91 -17.53
C PRO A 11 -8.38 2.20 -17.20
N LYS A 12 -8.35 2.59 -15.92
CA LYS A 12 -7.72 3.83 -15.47
C LYS A 12 -6.19 3.80 -15.51
N ILE A 13 -5.57 2.62 -15.37
CA ILE A 13 -4.10 2.48 -15.35
C ILE A 13 -3.53 1.80 -16.60
N ALA A 14 -4.36 1.09 -17.37
CA ALA A 14 -3.95 0.34 -18.56
C ALA A 14 -3.19 1.22 -19.57
N LYS A 15 -3.66 2.45 -19.78
CA LYS A 15 -2.98 3.42 -20.65
C LYS A 15 -1.58 3.78 -20.15
N PHE A 16 -1.46 4.15 -18.86
CA PHE A 16 -0.17 4.49 -18.26
C PHE A 16 0.82 3.32 -18.28
N LEU A 17 0.29 2.11 -18.07
CA LEU A 17 1.06 0.87 -18.16
C LEU A 17 1.48 0.55 -19.59
N SER A 18 0.66 0.83 -20.60
CA SER A 18 1.03 0.66 -22.01
C SER A 18 2.12 1.66 -22.43
N ASP A 19 1.99 2.91 -21.98
CA ASP A 19 2.86 4.03 -22.35
C ASP A 19 4.18 4.05 -21.55
N SER A 20 4.38 3.12 -20.60
CA SER A 20 5.58 3.07 -19.75
C SER A 20 6.63 2.08 -20.26
N ASP A 21 7.90 2.44 -20.08
CA ASP A 21 9.05 1.57 -20.30
C ASP A 21 9.36 0.70 -19.07
N ILE A 22 9.04 1.20 -17.87
CA ILE A 22 9.20 0.54 -16.58
C ILE A 22 7.92 0.74 -15.75
N ALA A 23 7.54 -0.27 -14.98
CA ALA A 23 6.43 -0.20 -14.05
C ALA A 23 6.90 -0.55 -12.64
N ILE A 24 6.46 0.20 -11.63
CA ILE A 24 6.75 -0.04 -10.22
C ILE A 24 5.42 -0.35 -9.53
N GLU A 25 5.27 -1.58 -9.07
CA GLU A 25 4.16 -1.97 -8.21
C GLU A 25 4.60 -1.80 -6.74
N VAL A 26 3.89 -0.93 -6.02
CA VAL A 26 4.08 -0.75 -4.58
C VAL A 26 3.13 -1.67 -3.84
N LEU A 27 3.68 -2.47 -2.93
CA LEU A 27 2.96 -3.47 -2.12
C LEU A 27 3.09 -3.15 -0.63
N ASP A 28 2.16 -3.63 0.19
CA ASP A 28 2.28 -3.56 1.65
C ASP A 28 2.99 -4.83 2.15
N ALA A 29 4.10 -4.67 2.87
CA ALA A 29 4.90 -5.78 3.39
C ALA A 29 4.12 -6.70 4.36
N ARG A 30 3.05 -6.18 4.98
CA ARG A 30 2.17 -6.94 5.89
C ARG A 30 1.25 -7.90 5.14
N ASP A 31 0.92 -7.60 3.88
CA ASP A 31 0.03 -8.42 3.05
C ASP A 31 0.41 -8.28 1.57
N ILE A 32 1.52 -8.92 1.19
CA ILE A 32 2.09 -8.84 -0.16
C ILE A 32 1.10 -9.40 -1.20
N GLN A 33 0.50 -10.55 -0.92
CA GLN A 33 -0.39 -11.23 -1.88
C GLN A 33 -1.73 -10.50 -1.99
N GLY A 34 -2.30 -10.05 -0.87
CA GLY A 34 -3.57 -9.36 -0.86
C GLY A 34 -3.49 -7.92 -1.38
N THR A 35 -2.31 -7.31 -1.45
CA THR A 35 -2.12 -5.98 -2.06
C THR A 35 -1.57 -6.02 -3.49
N ARG A 36 -1.33 -7.21 -4.03
CA ARG A 36 -0.83 -7.39 -5.39
C ARG A 36 -1.94 -7.31 -6.42
N VAL A 37 -1.68 -6.55 -7.48
CA VAL A 37 -2.50 -6.45 -8.68
C VAL A 37 -2.03 -7.54 -9.65
N LEU A 38 -2.79 -8.62 -9.75
CA LEU A 38 -2.44 -9.80 -10.56
C LEU A 38 -2.84 -9.66 -12.04
N ASN A 39 -2.43 -10.66 -12.83
CA ASN A 39 -2.80 -10.92 -14.24
C ASN A 39 -1.98 -10.20 -15.33
N PHE A 40 -0.79 -9.70 -15.03
CA PHE A 40 0.10 -9.20 -16.08
C PHE A 40 0.64 -10.32 -16.97
N ASP A 41 0.75 -10.10 -18.29
CA ASP A 41 1.44 -11.00 -19.21
C ASP A 41 2.96 -11.03 -18.97
N ARG A 42 3.68 -11.90 -19.68
CA ARG A 42 5.15 -12.05 -19.55
C ARG A 42 5.89 -10.73 -19.83
N ARG A 43 5.48 -9.99 -20.85
CA ARG A 43 6.11 -8.73 -21.29
C ARG A 43 5.98 -7.65 -20.22
N MET A 44 4.81 -7.57 -19.58
CA MET A 44 4.56 -6.63 -18.48
C MET A 44 5.40 -6.99 -17.25
N ARG A 45 5.50 -8.28 -16.91
CA ARG A 45 6.37 -8.74 -15.81
C ARG A 45 7.85 -8.42 -16.04
N GLU A 46 8.32 -8.48 -17.29
CA GLU A 46 9.71 -8.16 -17.64
C GLU A 46 10.09 -6.69 -17.45
N LYS A 47 9.12 -5.77 -17.32
CA LYS A 47 9.39 -4.36 -17.02
C LYS A 47 8.96 -3.93 -15.62
N MET A 48 8.50 -4.87 -14.79
CA MET A 48 8.00 -4.59 -13.44
C MET A 48 9.10 -4.69 -12.38
N PHE A 49 9.14 -3.67 -11.53
CA PHE A 49 9.81 -3.68 -10.23
C PHE A 49 8.78 -3.70 -9.11
N LEU A 50 9.11 -4.39 -8.04
CA LEU A 50 8.22 -4.64 -6.92
C LEU A 50 8.81 -3.98 -5.68
N ALA A 51 8.15 -2.92 -5.23
CA ALA A 51 8.53 -2.14 -4.07
C ALA A 51 7.67 -2.57 -2.87
N ILE A 52 8.19 -3.52 -2.08
CA ILE A 52 7.50 -4.08 -0.92
C ILE A 52 7.68 -3.11 0.25
N ASN A 53 6.74 -2.17 0.36
CA ASN A 53 6.81 -1.02 1.24
C ASN A 53 6.33 -1.32 2.66
N LYS A 54 6.65 -0.42 3.59
CA LYS A 54 6.41 -0.59 5.04
C LYS A 54 7.16 -1.79 5.61
N SER A 55 8.35 -2.09 5.07
CA SER A 55 9.19 -3.18 5.57
C SER A 55 9.67 -2.97 7.01
N ASP A 56 9.56 -1.74 7.54
CA ASP A 56 9.81 -1.43 8.95
C ASP A 56 8.74 -1.99 9.90
N LEU A 57 7.60 -2.43 9.37
CA LEU A 57 6.51 -3.03 10.14
C LEU A 57 6.66 -4.55 10.29
N ILE A 58 7.50 -5.21 9.51
CA ILE A 58 7.66 -6.68 9.58
C ILE A 58 9.05 -7.06 10.08
N SER A 59 9.15 -8.17 10.80
CA SER A 59 10.42 -8.67 11.34
C SER A 59 11.35 -9.20 10.24
N GLU A 60 12.66 -9.18 10.49
CA GLU A 60 13.65 -9.79 9.56
C GLU A 60 13.41 -11.29 9.38
N LYS A 61 12.95 -11.98 10.43
CA LYS A 61 12.54 -13.39 10.35
C LYS A 61 11.38 -13.60 9.36
N PHE A 62 10.41 -12.68 9.33
CA PHE A 62 9.32 -12.76 8.36
C PHE A 62 9.81 -12.46 6.94
N LYS A 63 10.72 -11.48 6.77
CA LYS A 63 11.32 -11.17 5.46
C LYS A 63 12.08 -12.36 4.87
N SER A 64 12.81 -13.11 5.69
CA SER A 64 13.67 -14.20 5.20
C SER A 64 12.90 -15.43 4.71
N ILE A 65 11.69 -15.66 5.21
CA ILE A 65 10.85 -16.81 4.82
C ILE A 65 9.94 -16.52 3.62
N LEU A 66 9.84 -15.26 3.18
CA LEU A 66 8.99 -14.87 2.06
C LEU A 66 9.59 -15.28 0.71
N ILE A 67 8.81 -16.04 -0.06
CA ILE A 67 9.18 -16.43 -1.42
C ILE A 67 8.79 -15.29 -2.38
N LEU A 68 9.80 -14.61 -2.92
CA LEU A 68 9.62 -13.53 -3.88
C LEU A 68 9.79 -14.05 -5.32
N PRO A 69 8.95 -13.62 -6.27
CA PRO A 69 8.95 -14.14 -7.64
C PRO A 69 10.22 -13.79 -8.44
N ASP A 70 10.89 -12.67 -8.14
CA ASP A 70 12.15 -12.27 -8.76
C ASP A 70 13.02 -11.46 -7.78
N LYS A 71 14.08 -12.07 -7.25
CA LYS A 71 14.96 -11.43 -6.26
C LYS A 71 15.71 -10.21 -6.80
N GLN A 72 15.86 -10.05 -8.13
CA GLN A 72 16.57 -8.90 -8.70
C GLN A 72 15.68 -7.66 -8.87
N ARG A 73 14.37 -7.84 -8.86
CA ARG A 73 13.38 -6.77 -9.09
C ARG A 73 12.42 -6.57 -7.93
N CYS A 74 12.51 -7.39 -6.89
CA CYS A 74 11.75 -7.23 -5.65
C CYS A 74 12.64 -6.69 -4.53
N PHE A 75 12.20 -5.62 -3.89
CA PHE A 75 12.94 -5.03 -2.77
C PHE A 75 12.00 -4.73 -1.62
N PHE A 76 12.41 -5.11 -0.41
CA PHE A 76 11.84 -4.55 0.81
C PHE A 76 12.33 -3.12 0.99
N ILE A 77 11.38 -2.21 1.15
CA ILE A 77 11.65 -0.80 1.37
C ILE A 77 10.79 -0.25 2.50
N SER A 78 11.28 0.82 3.13
CA SER A 78 10.46 1.67 3.97
C SER A 78 10.50 3.09 3.43
N SER A 79 9.35 3.58 2.96
CA SER A 79 9.23 5.00 2.59
C SER A 79 9.34 5.93 3.81
N LYS A 80 9.11 5.40 5.02
CA LYS A 80 9.15 6.14 6.29
C LYS A 80 10.60 6.32 6.76
N THR A 81 11.37 5.23 6.84
CA THR A 81 12.76 5.25 7.32
C THR A 81 13.78 5.40 6.19
N LYS A 82 13.31 5.37 4.93
CA LYS A 82 14.12 5.34 3.69
C LYS A 82 14.98 4.08 3.52
N GLN A 83 14.81 3.07 4.37
CA GLN A 83 15.49 1.78 4.22
C GLN A 83 15.18 1.14 2.86
N GLY A 84 16.19 0.58 2.20
CA GLY A 84 16.06 -0.09 0.90
C GLY A 84 15.83 0.83 -0.31
N ILE A 85 15.42 2.09 -0.09
CA ILE A 85 15.15 3.06 -1.17
C ILE A 85 16.38 3.31 -2.07
N PRO A 86 17.61 3.51 -1.55
CA PRO A 86 18.77 3.72 -2.41
C PRO A 86 19.07 2.53 -3.33
N ALA A 87 19.03 1.31 -2.80
CA ALA A 87 19.26 0.09 -3.57
C ALA A 87 18.16 -0.10 -4.64
N PHE A 88 16.90 0.06 -4.27
CA PHE A 88 15.77 0.00 -5.20
C PHE A 88 15.91 1.04 -6.33
N LYS A 89 16.20 2.30 -5.96
CA LYS A 89 16.39 3.40 -6.91
C LYS A 89 17.53 3.12 -7.89
N ASN A 90 18.66 2.61 -7.40
CA ASN A 90 19.79 2.25 -8.25
C ASN A 90 19.42 1.17 -9.26
N ALA A 91 18.70 0.12 -8.85
CA ALA A 91 18.25 -0.95 -9.74
C ALA A 91 17.30 -0.44 -10.83
N VAL A 92 16.31 0.37 -10.45
CA VAL A 92 15.36 0.98 -11.42
C VAL A 92 16.08 1.91 -12.39
N LEU A 93 16.97 2.78 -11.90
CA LEU A 93 17.69 3.74 -12.75
C LEU A 93 18.71 3.06 -13.66
N ALA A 94 19.34 1.97 -13.23
CA ALA A 94 20.21 1.16 -14.08
C ALA A 94 19.42 0.61 -15.28
N SER A 95 18.26 -0.01 -15.02
CA SER A 95 17.38 -0.50 -16.09
C SER A 95 16.86 0.63 -16.99
N ALA A 96 16.53 1.79 -16.42
CA ALA A 96 16.11 2.95 -17.19
C ALA A 96 17.21 3.43 -18.14
N ARG A 97 18.46 3.53 -17.68
CA ARG A 97 19.59 3.96 -18.50
C ARG A 97 19.91 2.98 -19.63
N GLU A 98 19.86 1.68 -19.35
CA GLU A 98 20.03 0.63 -20.37
C GLU A 98 18.98 0.77 -21.48
N LYS A 99 17.71 0.99 -21.11
CA LYS A 99 16.64 1.21 -22.09
C LYS A 99 16.79 2.53 -22.84
N LEU A 100 17.22 3.59 -22.17
CA LEU A 100 17.42 4.91 -22.78
C LEU A 100 18.54 4.86 -23.82
N ALA A 101 19.63 4.13 -23.56
CA ALA A 101 20.75 3.96 -24.49
C ALA A 101 20.36 3.27 -25.81
N ARG A 102 19.22 2.54 -25.82
CA ARG A 102 18.67 1.90 -27.02
C ARG A 102 17.68 2.78 -27.78
N LYS A 103 17.33 3.97 -27.25
CA LYS A 103 16.44 4.91 -27.92
C LYS A 103 17.23 5.91 -28.78
N PRO A 104 16.61 6.49 -29.82
CA PRO A 104 17.21 7.60 -30.58
C PRO A 104 17.57 8.78 -29.70
N ALA A 105 18.43 9.67 -30.22
CA ALA A 105 18.77 10.93 -29.56
C ALA A 105 17.51 11.73 -29.21
N GLY A 106 17.44 12.24 -27.98
CA GLY A 106 16.25 12.92 -27.45
C GLY A 106 15.15 11.99 -26.93
N GLY A 107 15.33 10.66 -27.00
CA GLY A 107 14.41 9.69 -26.43
C GLY A 107 14.21 9.86 -24.91
N GLU A 108 13.10 9.34 -24.42
CA GLU A 108 12.74 9.39 -23.00
C GLU A 108 12.32 8.02 -22.45
N ILE A 109 12.48 7.86 -21.14
CA ILE A 109 12.03 6.69 -20.39
C ILE A 109 10.90 7.08 -19.45
N ARG A 110 9.81 6.33 -19.52
CA ARG A 110 8.62 6.52 -18.70
C ARG A 110 8.50 5.42 -17.65
N ILE A 111 8.42 5.81 -16.38
CA ILE A 111 8.25 4.95 -15.20
C ILE A 111 6.88 5.19 -14.58
N VAL A 112 6.00 4.19 -14.59
CA VAL A 112 4.70 4.31 -13.91
C VAL A 112 4.76 3.69 -12.52
N VAL A 113 4.22 4.36 -11.51
CA VAL A 113 4.04 3.83 -10.15
C VAL A 113 2.57 3.50 -9.94
N PHE A 114 2.26 2.28 -9.50
CA PHE A 114 0.90 1.82 -9.22
C PHE A 114 0.88 0.86 -8.03
N GLY A 115 -0.32 0.46 -7.61
CA GLY A 115 -0.52 -0.47 -6.49
C GLY A 115 -1.82 -0.19 -5.74
N PHE A 116 -2.14 -1.05 -4.78
CA PHE A 116 -3.35 -0.94 -3.97
C PHE A 116 -3.43 0.42 -3.23
N PRO A 117 -4.62 0.95 -2.89
CA PRO A 117 -4.70 2.14 -2.04
C PRO A 117 -3.91 1.97 -0.73
N ASN A 118 -3.38 3.07 -0.19
CA ASN A 118 -2.71 3.11 1.13
C ASN A 118 -1.49 2.19 1.36
N VAL A 119 -0.98 1.52 0.33
CA VAL A 119 0.35 0.85 0.34
C VAL A 119 1.52 1.84 0.47
N GLY A 120 1.26 3.15 0.33
CA GLY A 120 2.25 4.21 0.51
C GLY A 120 2.90 4.72 -0.78
N LYS A 121 2.21 4.65 -1.93
CA LYS A 121 2.69 5.14 -3.24
C LYS A 121 3.24 6.56 -3.20
N SER A 122 2.48 7.53 -2.69
CA SER A 122 2.93 8.94 -2.65
C SER A 122 4.14 9.14 -1.74
N SER A 123 4.19 8.45 -0.59
CA SER A 123 5.37 8.45 0.29
C SER A 123 6.58 7.82 -0.40
N PHE A 124 6.37 6.72 -1.13
CA PHE A 124 7.41 6.07 -1.93
C PHE A 124 7.93 7.01 -3.02
N ILE A 125 7.07 7.70 -3.76
CA ILE A 125 7.47 8.66 -4.80
C ILE A 125 8.31 9.79 -4.20
N ASN A 126 7.92 10.32 -3.05
CA ASN A 126 8.71 11.33 -2.33
C ASN A 126 10.10 10.79 -1.94
N ALA A 127 10.15 9.59 -1.37
CA ALA A 127 11.41 8.96 -0.99
C ALA A 127 12.30 8.65 -2.21
N PHE A 128 11.70 8.18 -3.31
CA PHE A 128 12.38 7.81 -4.55
C PHE A 128 12.94 9.03 -5.28
N THR A 129 12.16 10.10 -5.41
CA THR A 129 12.57 11.33 -6.10
C THR A 129 13.47 12.22 -5.24
N GLY A 130 13.44 12.06 -3.91
CA GLY A 130 14.19 12.91 -2.99
C GLY A 130 13.60 14.31 -2.83
N LYS A 131 12.44 14.58 -3.42
CA LYS A 131 11.69 15.84 -3.31
C LYS A 131 10.37 15.57 -2.59
N GLN A 132 9.81 16.59 -1.93
CA GLN A 132 8.40 16.57 -1.51
C GLN A 132 7.46 16.79 -2.72
N ALA A 133 7.69 16.06 -3.81
CA ALA A 133 6.97 16.22 -5.08
C ALA A 133 5.50 15.79 -4.98
N ALA A 134 5.19 14.87 -4.07
CA ALA A 134 3.85 14.33 -3.80
C ALA A 134 3.28 14.88 -2.49
N LYS A 135 3.51 16.17 -2.17
CA LYS A 135 2.64 16.87 -1.23
C LYS A 135 1.30 17.11 -1.93
N THR A 136 0.28 16.44 -1.41
CA THR A 136 -1.16 16.70 -1.57
C THR A 136 -1.75 16.54 -2.97
N GLY A 137 -2.24 15.33 -3.25
CA GLY A 137 -3.33 15.08 -4.19
C GLY A 137 -2.98 15.26 -5.67
N PHE A 138 -3.92 14.84 -6.52
CA PHE A 138 -4.03 15.41 -7.86
C PHE A 138 -4.06 16.93 -7.70
N LEU A 139 -2.96 17.62 -8.03
CA LEU A 139 -2.95 19.08 -8.02
C LEU A 139 -4.07 19.54 -8.96
N PRO A 140 -5.14 20.19 -8.45
CA PRO A 140 -6.20 20.71 -9.30
C PRO A 140 -5.57 21.81 -10.15
N GLY A 141 -5.71 21.71 -11.48
CA GLY A 141 -5.29 22.77 -12.40
C GLY A 141 -4.08 22.48 -13.28
N ILE A 142 -3.42 21.32 -13.18
CA ILE A 142 -2.46 20.94 -14.22
C ILE A 142 -3.17 20.11 -15.30
N THR A 143 -3.37 20.79 -16.42
CA THR A 143 -4.06 20.36 -17.64
C THR A 143 -3.37 19.15 -18.28
N ARG A 144 -4.06 18.00 -18.32
CA ARG A 144 -4.10 16.90 -19.33
C ARG A 144 -2.81 16.39 -20.05
N SER A 145 -1.62 16.88 -19.74
CA SER A 145 -0.30 16.41 -20.22
C SER A 145 0.73 16.22 -19.08
N SER A 146 0.27 16.35 -17.82
CA SER A 146 1.05 16.82 -16.66
C SER A 146 1.37 15.81 -15.56
N ASN A 147 1.24 14.51 -15.80
CA ASN A 147 1.40 13.51 -14.73
C ASN A 147 2.84 12.97 -14.60
N TRP A 148 3.79 13.47 -15.40
CA TRP A 148 5.16 12.94 -15.50
C TRP A 148 6.18 13.86 -14.83
N ILE A 149 6.75 13.43 -13.71
CA ILE A 149 7.80 14.11 -12.94
C ILE A 149 9.15 13.68 -13.48
N LYS A 150 9.95 14.61 -14.00
CA LYS A 150 11.33 14.33 -14.42
C LYS A 150 12.21 13.99 -13.21
N ILE A 151 12.92 12.86 -13.27
CA ILE A 151 13.82 12.41 -12.21
C ILE A 151 15.26 12.66 -12.64
N ALA A 152 15.99 13.45 -11.83
CA ALA A 152 17.38 13.84 -12.07
C ALA A 152 17.56 14.61 -13.40
N ASN A 153 18.82 14.74 -13.86
CA ASN A 153 19.18 15.44 -15.10
C ASN A 153 19.08 14.55 -16.36
N GLN A 154 18.42 13.39 -16.27
CA GLN A 154 18.26 12.44 -17.38
C GLN A 154 16.82 12.53 -17.94
N ASN A 155 16.59 12.12 -19.19
CA ASN A 155 15.25 12.04 -19.79
C ASN A 155 14.46 10.83 -19.25
N ILE A 156 14.29 10.79 -17.93
CA ILE A 156 13.55 9.76 -17.19
C ILE A 156 12.41 10.46 -16.46
N PHE A 157 11.21 9.97 -16.64
CA PHE A 157 9.98 10.55 -16.13
C PHE A 157 9.22 9.53 -15.29
N LEU A 158 8.64 9.97 -14.17
CA LEU A 158 7.83 9.15 -13.28
C LEU A 158 6.40 9.67 -13.18
N CYS A 159 5.42 8.77 -13.26
CA CYS A 159 4.01 9.10 -13.09
C CYS A 159 3.42 8.41 -11.87
N ASP A 160 2.68 9.17 -11.04
CA ASP A 160 1.81 8.60 -10.01
C ASP A 160 0.48 8.16 -10.63
N THR A 161 -0.16 7.15 -10.05
CA THR A 161 -1.48 6.70 -10.47
C THR A 161 -2.40 6.52 -9.26
N PRO A 162 -3.73 6.66 -9.44
CA PRO A 162 -4.69 6.30 -8.39
C PRO A 162 -4.48 4.87 -7.90
N GLY A 163 -4.85 4.60 -6.65
CA GLY A 163 -4.85 3.23 -6.13
C GLY A 163 -5.75 2.30 -6.94
N VAL A 164 -5.27 1.09 -7.20
CA VAL A 164 -6.00 0.06 -7.94
C VAL A 164 -6.64 -0.89 -6.95
N VAL A 165 -7.95 -1.06 -7.02
CA VAL A 165 -8.69 -1.98 -6.14
C VAL A 165 -9.26 -3.12 -6.98
N ASN A 166 -9.14 -4.34 -6.47
CA ASN A 166 -9.88 -5.48 -6.98
C ASN A 166 -11.28 -5.50 -6.33
N PHE A 167 -12.31 -5.17 -7.10
CA PHE A 167 -13.69 -5.09 -6.60
C PHE A 167 -14.36 -6.46 -6.40
N GLU A 168 -13.71 -7.55 -6.81
CA GLU A 168 -14.19 -8.92 -6.55
C GLU A 168 -13.98 -9.36 -5.09
N GLU A 169 -13.13 -8.67 -4.33
CA GLU A 169 -12.91 -8.97 -2.91
C GLU A 169 -14.05 -8.45 -2.00
N LYS A 170 -14.27 -9.14 -0.88
CA LYS A 170 -15.24 -8.70 0.15
C LYS A 170 -14.87 -7.30 0.65
N LYS A 171 -15.85 -6.40 0.75
CA LYS A 171 -15.66 -5.00 1.21
C LYS A 171 -14.89 -4.89 2.53
N GLY A 172 -15.14 -5.79 3.49
CA GLY A 172 -14.39 -5.84 4.75
C GLY A 172 -12.89 -6.09 4.56
N ALA A 173 -12.51 -7.04 3.71
CA ALA A 173 -11.10 -7.33 3.42
C ALA A 173 -10.40 -6.13 2.76
N ILE A 174 -11.07 -5.49 1.80
CA ILE A 174 -10.60 -4.27 1.13
C ILE A 174 -10.43 -3.13 2.16
N ALA A 175 -11.36 -2.99 3.11
CA ALA A 175 -11.30 -1.98 4.16
C ALA A 175 -10.14 -2.22 5.15
N LEU A 176 -9.89 -3.47 5.58
CA LEU A 176 -8.74 -3.78 6.44
C LEU A 176 -7.40 -3.49 5.78
N LYS A 177 -7.29 -3.71 4.46
CA LYS A 177 -6.13 -3.32 3.64
C LYS A 177 -6.01 -1.79 3.45
N GLY A 178 -6.99 -1.03 3.93
CA GLY A 178 -6.98 0.44 3.89
C GLY A 178 -7.51 1.04 2.59
N ALA A 179 -8.19 0.30 1.72
CA ALA A 179 -8.80 0.90 0.53
C ALA A 179 -10.05 1.74 0.82
N ILE A 180 -10.63 1.58 2.01
CA ILE A 180 -11.67 2.45 2.56
C ILE A 180 -11.13 2.99 3.88
N SER A 181 -11.15 4.31 4.08
CA SER A 181 -10.71 4.89 5.34
C SER A 181 -11.67 4.48 6.47
N ALA A 182 -11.15 4.35 7.69
CA ALA A 182 -11.96 3.93 8.84
C ALA A 182 -13.24 4.75 9.03
N GLU A 183 -13.22 6.03 8.67
CA GLU A 183 -14.36 6.95 8.74
C GLU A 183 -15.46 6.65 7.72
N ASN A 184 -15.09 6.05 6.59
CA ASN A 184 -15.97 5.74 5.47
C ASN A 184 -16.40 4.27 5.46
N VAL A 185 -15.99 3.47 6.45
CA VAL A 185 -16.47 2.09 6.60
C VAL A 185 -17.95 2.13 7.00
N PRO A 186 -18.87 1.48 6.24
CA PRO A 186 -20.30 1.54 6.54
C PRO A 186 -20.68 0.95 7.89
N ASP A 187 -20.04 -0.16 8.27
CA ASP A 187 -20.21 -0.84 9.55
C ASP A 187 -18.84 -1.06 10.21
N PRO A 188 -18.30 -0.03 10.91
CA PRO A 188 -16.98 -0.12 11.51
C PRO A 188 -16.94 -1.09 12.69
N GLU A 189 -18.05 -1.27 13.42
CA GLU A 189 -18.11 -2.14 14.61
C GLU A 189 -17.97 -3.61 14.22
N SER A 190 -18.77 -4.09 13.27
CA SER A 190 -18.67 -5.47 12.79
C SER A 190 -17.27 -5.78 12.22
N LEU A 191 -16.68 -4.81 11.50
CA LEU A 191 -15.34 -4.97 10.95
C LEU A 191 -14.27 -4.97 12.04
N ALA A 192 -14.38 -4.12 13.06
CA ALA A 192 -13.46 -4.08 14.19
C ALA A 192 -13.55 -5.37 15.03
N LEU A 193 -14.76 -5.88 15.28
CA LEU A 193 -14.96 -7.17 15.95
C LEU A 193 -14.31 -8.31 15.16
N THR A 194 -14.49 -8.33 13.84
CA THR A 194 -13.82 -9.31 12.97
C THR A 194 -12.29 -9.21 13.08
N LEU A 195 -11.75 -7.99 13.09
CA LEU A 195 -10.31 -7.76 13.25
C LEU A 195 -9.80 -8.25 14.61
N ILE A 196 -10.49 -7.88 15.70
CA ILE A 196 -10.16 -8.33 17.06
C ILE A 196 -10.21 -9.87 17.14
N GLN A 197 -11.25 -10.48 16.55
CA GLN A 197 -11.38 -11.93 16.51
C GLN A 197 -10.23 -12.60 15.77
N ASN A 198 -9.71 -11.98 14.71
CA ASN A 198 -8.54 -12.51 14.02
C ASN A 198 -7.30 -12.51 14.92
N PHE A 199 -7.07 -11.47 15.74
CA PHE A 199 -5.99 -11.44 16.74
C PHE A 199 -6.13 -12.54 17.78
N ILE A 200 -7.35 -12.74 18.28
CA ILE A 200 -7.67 -13.81 19.23
C ILE A 200 -7.37 -15.18 18.60
N ASN A 201 -7.85 -15.42 17.38
CA ASN A 201 -7.71 -16.70 16.70
C ASN A 201 -6.26 -17.02 16.32
N SER A 202 -5.42 -16.01 16.10
CA SER A 202 -3.99 -16.19 15.82
C SER A 202 -3.12 -16.27 17.07
N ASN A 203 -3.73 -16.22 18.28
CA ASN A 203 -3.01 -16.09 19.55
C ASN A 203 -2.02 -14.91 19.54
N ASN A 204 -2.40 -13.81 18.87
CA ASN A 204 -1.60 -12.61 18.76
C ASN A 204 -2.09 -11.57 19.79
N ASP A 205 -1.32 -11.42 20.88
CA ASP A 205 -1.68 -10.53 21.99
C ASP A 205 -1.37 -9.04 21.75
N GLU A 206 -0.88 -8.68 20.56
CA GLU A 206 -0.40 -7.33 20.26
C GLU A 206 -1.47 -6.26 20.46
N ILE A 207 -2.73 -6.56 20.13
CA ILE A 207 -3.85 -5.62 20.33
C ILE A 207 -4.10 -5.35 21.82
N PHE A 208 -4.00 -6.36 22.69
CA PHE A 208 -4.19 -6.20 24.14
C PHE A 208 -3.08 -5.36 24.75
N HIS A 209 -1.83 -5.65 24.37
CA HIS A 209 -0.66 -4.89 24.83
C HIS A 209 -0.68 -3.44 24.36
N PHE A 210 -1.03 -3.21 23.09
CA PHE A 210 -1.08 -1.87 22.50
C PHE A 210 -2.10 -0.98 23.24
N TYR A 211 -3.31 -1.49 23.49
CA TYR A 211 -4.35 -0.73 24.20
C TYR A 211 -4.24 -0.82 25.72
N ARG A 212 -3.41 -1.72 26.27
CA ARG A 212 -3.30 -2.01 27.71
C ARG A 212 -4.65 -2.44 28.29
N VAL A 213 -5.29 -3.39 27.62
CA VAL A 213 -6.56 -4.00 28.03
C VAL A 213 -6.35 -5.48 28.38
N PRO A 214 -7.21 -6.10 29.19
CA PRO A 214 -7.10 -7.53 29.51
C PRO A 214 -7.21 -8.41 28.26
N ILE A 215 -6.45 -9.50 28.24
CA ILE A 215 -6.60 -10.56 27.22
C ILE A 215 -7.98 -11.18 27.41
N SER A 216 -8.70 -11.36 26.31
CA SER A 216 -10.03 -11.98 26.31
C SER A 216 -10.28 -12.72 25.00
N THR A 217 -11.08 -13.78 25.08
CA THR A 217 -11.56 -14.54 23.92
C THR A 217 -12.86 -13.96 23.33
N ASP A 218 -13.44 -12.94 23.96
CA ASP A 218 -14.67 -12.28 23.53
C ASP A 218 -14.37 -10.91 22.92
N ALA A 219 -14.45 -10.83 21.59
CA ALA A 219 -14.15 -9.60 20.86
C ALA A 219 -14.98 -8.38 21.31
N ASN A 220 -16.22 -8.57 21.78
CA ASN A 220 -17.07 -7.47 22.26
C ASN A 220 -16.51 -6.88 23.55
N LYS A 221 -16.12 -7.73 24.51
CA LYS A 221 -15.49 -7.28 25.76
C LYS A 221 -14.20 -6.54 25.52
N VAL A 222 -13.42 -6.97 24.52
CA VAL A 222 -12.19 -6.28 24.12
C VAL A 222 -12.49 -4.90 23.56
N LEU A 223 -13.46 -4.80 22.64
CA LEU A 223 -13.88 -3.52 22.05
C LEU A 223 -14.38 -2.54 23.12
N GLU A 224 -15.23 -3.00 24.04
CA GLU A 224 -15.71 -2.20 25.17
C GLU A 224 -14.57 -1.75 26.10
N SER A 225 -13.63 -2.65 26.41
CA SER A 225 -12.47 -2.32 27.23
C SER A 225 -11.61 -1.26 26.57
N ILE A 226 -11.41 -1.33 25.25
CA ILE A 226 -10.70 -0.31 24.48
C ILE A 226 -11.45 1.01 24.51
N ALA A 227 -12.78 1.00 24.30
CA ALA A 227 -13.63 2.18 24.35
C ALA A 227 -13.48 2.91 25.70
N ARG A 228 -13.62 2.19 26.82
CA ARG A 228 -13.44 2.75 28.17
C ARG A 228 -12.02 3.27 28.38
N ARG A 229 -11.00 2.51 27.99
CA ARG A 229 -9.59 2.87 28.16
C ARG A 229 -9.21 4.13 27.39
N ARG A 230 -9.84 4.37 26.24
CA ARG A 230 -9.65 5.57 25.41
C ARG A 230 -10.56 6.74 25.80
N GLY A 231 -11.44 6.55 26.79
CA GLY A 231 -12.40 7.57 27.23
C GLY A 231 -13.54 7.82 26.24
N PHE A 232 -13.81 6.87 25.34
CA PHE A 232 -14.96 6.95 24.44
C PHE A 232 -16.21 6.54 25.22
N LEU A 233 -16.86 7.53 25.80
CA LEU A 233 -18.07 7.38 26.61
C LEU A 233 -19.24 8.14 25.98
N GLN A 234 -20.42 7.55 26.02
CA GLN A 234 -21.68 8.18 25.68
C GLN A 234 -22.31 8.84 26.92
N LYS A 235 -23.42 9.56 26.72
CA LYS A 235 -24.21 10.09 27.84
C LYS A 235 -24.63 8.92 28.74
N GLY A 236 -24.43 9.05 30.05
CA GLY A 236 -24.68 7.97 31.02
C GLY A 236 -23.47 7.11 31.36
N GLY A 237 -22.29 7.34 30.76
CA GLY A 237 -21.05 6.62 31.10
C GLY A 237 -20.92 5.24 30.41
N GLU A 238 -21.80 4.94 29.47
CA GLU A 238 -21.71 3.76 28.60
C GLU A 238 -20.57 3.91 27.60
N ALA A 239 -19.92 2.80 27.28
CA ALA A 239 -18.78 2.81 26.36
C ALA A 239 -19.24 2.97 24.91
N SER A 240 -18.65 3.91 24.17
CA SER A 240 -18.91 4.08 22.74
C SER A 240 -18.04 3.13 21.91
N THR A 241 -18.58 1.95 21.63
CA THR A 241 -17.96 0.91 20.79
C THR A 241 -17.77 1.38 19.35
N PHE A 242 -18.68 2.20 18.83
CA PHE A 242 -18.58 2.77 17.48
C PHE A 242 -17.34 3.67 17.27
N GLU A 243 -17.06 4.57 18.21
CA GLU A 243 -15.86 5.42 18.14
C GLU A 243 -14.58 4.61 18.35
N ALA A 244 -14.62 3.64 19.27
CA ALA A 244 -13.52 2.70 19.46
C ALA A 244 -13.22 1.91 18.18
N ALA A 245 -14.26 1.41 17.50
CA ALA A 245 -14.13 0.63 16.27
C ALA A 245 -13.42 1.42 15.16
N LYS A 246 -13.83 2.67 14.92
CA LYS A 246 -13.14 3.55 13.95
C LYS A 246 -11.68 3.78 14.30
N VAL A 247 -11.38 3.97 15.59
CA VAL A 247 -10.00 4.19 16.06
C VAL A 247 -9.14 2.95 15.85
N ILE A 248 -9.65 1.77 16.21
CA ILE A 248 -8.95 0.49 16.01
C ILE A 248 -8.64 0.27 14.54
N LEU A 249 -9.64 0.41 13.66
CA LEU A 249 -9.45 0.26 12.21
C LEU A 249 -8.41 1.25 11.67
N ARG A 250 -8.45 2.51 12.10
CA ARG A 250 -7.49 3.55 11.68
C ARG A 250 -6.07 3.22 12.15
N GLU A 251 -5.91 2.80 13.40
CA GLU A 251 -4.61 2.47 13.98
C GLU A 251 -4.01 1.20 13.33
N PHE A 252 -4.85 0.20 13.03
CA PHE A 252 -4.45 -0.99 12.27
C PHE A 252 -4.03 -0.64 10.84
N GLN A 253 -4.81 0.16 10.12
CA GLN A 253 -4.48 0.62 8.76
C GLN A 253 -3.14 1.40 8.73
N LYS A 254 -2.85 2.16 9.79
CA LYS A 254 -1.58 2.89 10.00
C LYS A 254 -0.42 1.99 10.47
N GLY A 255 -0.68 0.73 10.78
CA GLY A 255 0.33 -0.22 11.24
C GLY A 255 0.85 0.08 12.64
N LYS A 256 -0.03 0.56 13.54
CA LYS A 256 0.31 0.74 14.96
C LYS A 256 0.44 -0.58 15.70
N PHE A 257 -0.27 -1.59 15.21
CA PHE A 257 -0.17 -2.99 15.58
C PHE A 257 -0.49 -3.85 14.34
N ILE A 258 -0.06 -5.11 14.32
CA ILE A 258 -0.06 -5.95 13.12
C ILE A 258 -0.59 -7.34 13.46
N LEU A 259 -1.42 -7.90 12.56
CA LEU A 259 -1.99 -9.23 12.73
C LEU A 259 -0.98 -10.31 12.33
#